data_AF-A0A110A718-F1
#
_entry.id   AF-A0A110A718-F1
#
_cell.length_a   1.000
_cell.length_b   1.000
_cell.length_c   1.000
_cell.angle_alpha   90.00
_cell.angle_beta   90.00
_cell.angle_gamma   90.00
#
_symmetry.space_group_name_H-M   'P 1'
#
loop_
_entity.id
_entity.type
_entity.pdbx_description
1 polymer ?
#
loop_
_entity_poly.entity_id
_entity_poly.type
_entity_poly.pdbx_seq_one_letter_code
_entity_poly.pdbx_strand_id
1 'polypeptide(L)'
;MQNKGAPWAMIIVLLFLFFPAGIIVMLVKLHKDPFHYTSNGNGTMIVGWILFVFGIFYLIIYLSDSATNSDVAPLLSGVAFCCGGGFALVRHGRKYKQRGLLVSRYITCIMNSSDGSIGDIAASLGFTYENTYRDIVDLIQCGALPDSYIDESTNCVVSPYIKKRVYDYKNKIELKEEPKKFTSRTVKCPNCGGMNSITGNDNECEYCGSPLAYQCM
;
A
#
# COMPACT_ATOMS: atom_id res chain seq x y z
N MET A 1 -8.72 -7.64 -16.36
CA MET A 1 -9.46 -6.36 -16.46
C MET A 1 -10.15 -6.14 -15.11
N GLN A 2 -9.72 -5.16 -14.32
CA GLN A 2 -10.37 -4.86 -13.03
C GLN A 2 -11.78 -4.32 -13.32
N ASN A 3 -12.82 -5.06 -12.95
CA ASN A 3 -14.20 -4.60 -13.01
C ASN A 3 -14.37 -3.51 -11.95
N LYS A 4 -14.12 -2.25 -12.32
CA LYS A 4 -14.43 -1.10 -11.46
C LYS A 4 -15.94 -1.15 -11.18
N GLY A 5 -16.33 -1.36 -9.92
CA GLY A 5 -17.74 -1.32 -9.54
C GLY A 5 -18.38 0.03 -9.86
N ALA A 6 -19.71 0.13 -9.78
CA ALA A 6 -20.48 1.31 -10.19
C ALA A 6 -19.88 2.64 -9.68
N PRO A 7 -19.89 3.72 -10.49
CA PRO A 7 -19.34 5.00 -10.06
C PRO A 7 -20.16 5.60 -8.91
N TRP A 8 -19.50 6.25 -7.96
CA TRP A 8 -20.16 6.84 -6.77
C TRP A 8 -21.25 7.85 -7.13
N ALA A 9 -21.06 8.63 -8.20
CA ALA A 9 -22.08 9.56 -8.70
C ALA A 9 -23.36 8.84 -9.12
N MET A 10 -23.25 7.69 -9.81
CA MET A 10 -24.43 6.87 -10.19
C MET A 10 -25.13 6.33 -8.95
N ILE A 11 -24.38 5.87 -7.94
CA ILE A 11 -24.96 5.40 -6.67
C ILE A 11 -25.74 6.53 -5.98
N ILE A 12 -25.17 7.73 -5.93
CA ILE A 12 -25.83 8.90 -5.34
C ILE A 12 -27.10 9.26 -6.11
N VAL A 13 -27.03 9.36 -7.44
CA VAL A 13 -28.21 9.65 -8.28
C VAL A 13 -29.30 8.59 -8.09
N LEU A 14 -28.93 7.32 -8.07
CA LEU A 14 -29.86 6.21 -7.85
C LEU A 14 -30.45 6.25 -6.44
N LEU A 15 -29.69 6.66 -5.42
CA LEU A 15 -30.19 6.84 -4.06
C LEU A 15 -31.29 7.92 -3.99
N PHE A 16 -31.16 8.99 -4.77
CA PHE A 16 -32.16 10.06 -4.85
C PHE A 16 -33.39 9.69 -5.67
N LEU A 17 -33.20 9.06 -6.84
CA LEU A 17 -34.30 8.70 -7.73
C LEU A 17 -35.02 7.42 -7.29
N PHE A 18 -34.28 6.46 -6.73
CA PHE A 18 -34.77 5.15 -6.36
C PHE A 18 -33.96 4.57 -5.18
N PHE A 19 -34.23 5.12 -3.99
CA PHE A 19 -33.51 4.85 -2.74
C PHE A 19 -33.15 3.37 -2.50
N PRO A 20 -34.07 2.39 -2.68
CA PRO A 20 -33.74 0.99 -2.46
C PRO A 20 -32.62 0.47 -3.38
N ALA A 21 -32.65 0.77 -4.69
CA ALA A 21 -31.57 0.30 -5.57
C ALA A 21 -30.26 1.05 -5.31
N GLY A 22 -30.31 2.34 -4.90
CA GLY A 22 -29.11 3.07 -4.49
C GLY A 22 -28.35 2.34 -3.37
N ILE A 23 -29.06 1.90 -2.34
CA ILE A 23 -28.50 1.11 -1.24
C ILE A 23 -27.97 -0.24 -1.73
N ILE A 24 -28.75 -0.98 -2.53
CA ILE A 24 -28.33 -2.30 -3.04
C ILE A 24 -27.04 -2.19 -3.86
N VAL A 25 -26.96 -1.24 -4.78
CA VAL A 25 -25.77 -1.04 -5.62
C VAL A 25 -24.56 -0.64 -4.76
N MET A 26 -24.77 0.19 -3.73
CA MET A 26 -23.71 0.53 -2.78
C MET A 26 -23.18 -0.70 -2.04
N LEU A 27 -24.07 -1.56 -1.53
CA LEU A 27 -23.69 -2.79 -0.83
C LEU A 27 -22.95 -3.76 -1.75
N VAL A 28 -23.40 -3.92 -2.99
CA VAL A 28 -22.72 -4.76 -3.99
C VAL A 28 -21.32 -4.20 -4.29
N LYS A 29 -21.18 -2.88 -4.42
CA LYS A 29 -19.88 -2.24 -4.64
C LYS A 29 -18.92 -2.48 -3.46
N LEU A 30 -19.42 -2.40 -2.23
CA LEU A 30 -18.61 -2.63 -1.03
C LEU A 30 -18.09 -4.07 -0.92
N HIS A 31 -18.88 -5.06 -1.36
CA HIS A 31 -18.45 -6.46 -1.35
C HIS A 31 -17.53 -6.84 -2.52
N LYS A 32 -17.75 -6.28 -3.71
CA LYS A 32 -17.02 -6.67 -4.92
C LYS A 32 -15.66 -5.98 -5.11
N ASP A 33 -15.46 -4.80 -4.53
CA ASP A 33 -14.21 -4.04 -4.61
C ASP A 33 -13.53 -3.96 -3.22
N PRO A 34 -13.00 -5.08 -2.66
CA PRO A 34 -12.34 -5.04 -1.36
C PRO A 34 -11.10 -4.14 -1.40
N PHE A 35 -10.36 -4.09 -2.52
CA PHE A 35 -9.09 -3.37 -2.64
C PHE A 35 -9.19 -1.84 -2.58
N HIS A 36 -10.38 -1.28 -2.82
CA HIS A 36 -10.59 0.17 -2.85
C HIS A 36 -11.11 0.71 -1.51
N TYR A 37 -10.57 0.21 -0.38
CA TYR A 37 -11.02 0.54 0.97
C TYR A 37 -11.17 2.06 1.25
N THR A 38 -10.20 2.87 0.85
CA THR A 38 -10.20 4.32 1.13
C THR A 38 -11.23 5.07 0.30
N SER A 39 -11.33 4.78 -1.01
CA SER A 39 -12.35 5.36 -1.89
C SER A 39 -13.75 4.93 -1.48
N ASN A 40 -13.93 3.65 -1.18
CA ASN A 40 -15.22 3.11 -0.78
C ASN A 40 -15.67 3.63 0.59
N GLY A 41 -14.73 3.80 1.53
CA GLY A 41 -14.99 4.45 2.82
C GLY A 41 -15.40 5.91 2.66
N ASN A 42 -14.71 6.68 1.81
CA ASN A 42 -15.06 8.07 1.52
C ASN A 42 -16.47 8.19 0.91
N GLY A 43 -16.79 7.39 -0.11
CA GLY A 43 -18.12 7.41 -0.73
C GLY A 43 -19.24 7.04 0.24
N THR A 44 -19.03 6.01 1.06
CA THR A 44 -19.99 5.60 2.10
C THR A 44 -20.21 6.71 3.13
N MET A 45 -19.17 7.44 3.53
CA MET A 45 -19.30 8.59 4.43
C MET A 45 -20.08 9.73 3.79
N ILE A 46 -19.89 10.02 2.50
CA ILE A 46 -20.65 11.05 1.77
C ILE A 46 -22.13 10.70 1.77
N VAL A 47 -22.48 9.47 1.40
CA VAL A 47 -23.87 8.98 1.43
C VAL A 47 -24.46 9.07 2.85
N GLY A 48 -23.68 8.68 3.87
CA GLY A 48 -24.10 8.80 5.26
C GLY A 48 -24.38 10.23 5.69
N TRP A 49 -23.52 11.19 5.33
CA TRP A 49 -23.74 12.61 5.63
C TRP A 49 -24.96 13.19 4.92
N ILE A 50 -25.19 12.80 3.65
CA ILE A 50 -26.40 13.20 2.91
C ILE A 50 -27.64 12.74 3.68
N LEU A 51 -27.72 11.45 4.03
CA LEU A 51 -28.87 10.90 4.76
C LEU A 51 -29.03 11.51 6.16
N PHE A 52 -27.92 11.81 6.83
CA PHE A 52 -27.93 12.47 8.13
C PHE A 52 -28.55 13.88 8.05
N VAL A 53 -28.14 14.68 7.06
CA VAL A 53 -28.68 16.04 6.84
C VAL A 53 -30.16 15.99 6.47
N PHE A 54 -30.57 15.06 5.60
CA PHE A 54 -31.99 14.85 5.30
C PHE A 54 -32.79 14.46 6.54
N GLY A 55 -32.27 13.55 7.37
CA GLY A 55 -32.90 13.16 8.63
C GLY A 55 -33.09 14.34 9.58
N ILE A 56 -32.07 15.20 9.73
CA ILE A 56 -32.18 16.44 10.52
C ILE A 56 -33.26 17.36 9.96
N PHE A 57 -33.32 17.53 8.64
CA PHE A 57 -34.32 18.39 8.01
C PHE A 57 -35.76 17.93 8.30
N TYR A 58 -36.03 16.62 8.22
CA TYR A 58 -37.33 16.05 8.61
C TYR A 58 -37.66 16.29 10.09
N LEU A 59 -36.66 16.19 10.97
CA LEU A 59 -36.86 16.47 12.40
C LEU A 59 -37.16 17.94 12.66
N ILE A 60 -36.52 18.87 11.95
CA ILE A 60 -36.81 20.31 12.07
C ILE A 60 -38.24 20.60 11.63
N ILE A 61 -38.68 20.07 10.48
CA ILE A 61 -40.07 20.22 10.01
C ILE A 61 -41.06 19.71 11.04
N TYR A 62 -40.83 18.51 11.58
CA TYR A 62 -41.69 17.93 12.62
C TYR A 62 -41.76 18.83 13.87
N LEU A 63 -40.62 19.35 14.34
CA LEU A 63 -40.58 20.23 15.49
C LEU A 63 -41.29 21.57 15.24
N SER A 64 -41.16 22.13 14.03
CA SER A 64 -41.79 23.40 13.65
C SER A 64 -43.32 23.30 13.53
N ASP A 65 -43.85 22.12 13.19
CA ASP A 65 -45.29 21.90 13.01
C ASP A 65 -45.95 21.08 14.13
N SER A 66 -45.18 20.80 15.20
CA SER A 66 -45.58 19.95 16.33
C SER A 66 -46.76 20.48 17.16
N ALA A 67 -47.16 21.73 16.94
CA ALA A 67 -48.31 22.35 17.62
C ALA A 67 -49.67 21.92 17.02
N THR A 68 -49.70 21.32 15.81
CA THR A 68 -50.97 21.04 15.11
C THR A 68 -51.14 19.59 14.64
N ASN A 69 -50.07 18.79 14.59
CA ASN A 69 -50.11 17.44 14.02
C ASN A 69 -49.87 16.33 15.06
N SER A 70 -50.73 15.30 15.04
CA SER A 70 -50.52 14.02 15.75
C SER A 70 -49.73 13.00 14.91
N ASP A 71 -49.32 13.36 13.70
CA ASP A 71 -48.61 12.48 12.78
C ASP A 71 -47.17 12.25 13.22
N VAL A 72 -46.89 11.03 13.67
CA VAL A 72 -45.55 10.60 14.11
C VAL A 72 -44.65 10.15 12.97
N ALA A 73 -45.17 10.05 11.74
CA ALA A 73 -44.43 9.54 10.59
C ALA A 73 -43.15 10.36 10.26
N PRO A 74 -43.16 11.72 10.29
CA PRO A 74 -41.96 12.52 10.05
C PRO A 74 -40.90 12.37 11.16
N LEU A 75 -41.33 12.14 12.40
CA LEU A 75 -40.43 11.86 13.52
C LEU A 75 -39.73 10.52 13.33
N LEU A 76 -40.50 9.46 13.02
CA LEU A 76 -39.95 8.12 12.79
C LEU A 76 -39.00 8.09 11.60
N SER A 77 -39.37 8.72 10.48
CA SER A 77 -38.50 8.79 9.30
C SER A 77 -37.26 9.63 9.55
N GLY A 78 -37.38 10.78 10.23
CA GLY A 78 -36.25 11.62 10.62
C GLY A 78 -35.24 10.89 11.51
N VAL A 79 -35.71 10.18 12.54
CA VAL A 79 -34.85 9.36 13.42
C VAL A 79 -34.21 8.20 12.64
N ALA A 80 -34.97 7.51 11.78
CA ALA A 80 -34.47 6.42 10.98
C ALA A 80 -33.36 6.86 10.02
N PHE A 81 -33.52 7.99 9.32
CA PHE A 81 -32.50 8.53 8.42
C PHE A 81 -31.30 9.15 9.14
N CYS A 82 -31.54 9.84 10.27
CA CYS A 82 -30.48 10.52 11.01
C CYS A 82 -29.64 9.53 11.85
N CYS A 83 -30.26 8.87 12.84
CA CYS A 83 -29.57 8.00 13.78
C CYS A 83 -29.30 6.61 13.19
N GLY A 84 -30.28 6.05 12.48
CA GLY A 84 -30.19 4.70 11.91
C GLY A 84 -29.28 4.66 10.68
N GLY A 85 -29.67 5.35 9.61
CA GLY A 85 -28.98 5.30 8.31
C GLY A 85 -27.71 6.15 8.27
N GLY A 86 -27.84 7.46 8.48
CA GLY A 86 -26.77 8.42 8.27
C GLY A 86 -25.59 8.21 9.22
N PHE A 87 -25.83 8.25 10.53
CA PHE A 87 -24.77 8.09 11.53
C PHE A 87 -24.06 6.73 11.44
N ALA A 88 -24.81 5.64 11.27
CA ALA A 88 -24.24 4.30 11.13
C ALA A 88 -23.35 4.18 9.89
N LEU A 89 -23.79 4.72 8.74
CA LEU A 89 -23.01 4.72 7.50
C LEU A 89 -21.73 5.56 7.61
N VAL A 90 -21.79 6.74 8.25
CA VAL A 90 -20.59 7.54 8.52
C VAL A 90 -19.60 6.76 9.40
N ARG A 91 -20.09 6.13 10.47
CA ARG A 91 -19.24 5.31 11.36
C ARG A 91 -18.64 4.10 10.63
N HIS A 92 -19.44 3.42 9.81
CA HIS A 92 -18.98 2.30 8.99
C HIS A 92 -17.92 2.75 7.98
N GLY A 93 -18.18 3.83 7.24
CA GLY A 93 -17.25 4.39 6.27
C GLY A 93 -15.93 4.84 6.89
N ARG A 94 -15.95 5.41 8.10
CA ARG A 94 -14.72 5.74 8.86
C ARG A 94 -13.90 4.50 9.18
N LYS A 95 -14.53 3.45 9.70
CA LYS A 95 -13.84 2.17 10.00
C LYS A 95 -13.26 1.54 8.73
N TYR A 96 -14.02 1.57 7.64
CA TYR A 96 -13.59 1.03 6.34
C TYR A 96 -12.37 1.79 5.80
N LYS A 97 -12.38 3.13 5.89
CA LYS A 97 -11.26 3.99 5.52
C LYS A 97 -10.02 3.71 6.36
N GLN A 98 -10.18 3.56 7.68
CA GLN A 98 -9.07 3.24 8.59
C GLN A 98 -8.41 1.91 8.23
N ARG A 99 -9.20 0.87 7.93
CA ARG A 99 -8.67 -0.40 7.42
C ARG A 99 -7.90 -0.22 6.12
N GLY A 100 -8.42 0.57 5.18
CA GLY A 100 -7.70 0.88 3.93
C GLY A 100 -6.34 1.54 4.15
N LEU A 101 -6.26 2.48 5.09
CA LEU A 101 -5.00 3.13 5.45
C LEU A 101 -4.01 2.14 6.08
N LEU A 102 -4.51 1.21 6.91
CA LEU A 102 -3.68 0.15 7.48
C LEU A 102 -3.12 -0.76 6.38
N VAL A 103 -3.95 -1.22 5.45
CA VAL A 103 -3.51 -2.01 4.28
C VAL A 103 -2.45 -1.25 3.48
N SER A 104 -2.64 0.05 3.22
CA SER A 104 -1.63 0.86 2.52
C SER A 104 -0.31 0.96 3.29
N ARG A 105 -0.34 1.01 4.63
CA ARG A 105 0.88 1.01 5.46
C ARG A 105 1.63 -0.32 5.34
N TYR A 106 0.94 -1.45 5.39
CA TYR A 106 1.55 -2.76 5.17
C TYR A 106 2.21 -2.86 3.80
N ILE A 107 1.48 -2.53 2.73
CA ILE A 107 2.01 -2.57 1.36
C ILE A 107 3.24 -1.66 1.24
N THR A 108 3.18 -0.43 1.76
CA THR A 108 4.31 0.51 1.72
C THR A 108 5.52 -0.02 2.50
N CYS A 109 5.29 -0.65 3.65
CA CYS A 109 6.36 -1.24 4.45
C CYS A 109 7.02 -2.42 3.73
N ILE A 110 6.23 -3.32 3.16
CA ILE A 110 6.71 -4.47 2.37
C ILE A 110 7.52 -3.98 1.17
N MET A 111 7.02 -3.00 0.41
CA MET A 111 7.72 -2.45 -0.76
C MET A 111 9.07 -1.81 -0.42
N ASN A 112 9.20 -1.27 0.80
CA ASN A 112 10.44 -0.63 1.26
C ASN A 112 11.31 -1.57 2.11
N SER A 113 10.85 -2.79 2.42
CA SER A 113 11.67 -3.80 3.10
C SER A 113 12.82 -4.25 2.19
N SER A 114 13.96 -4.60 2.78
CA SER A 114 15.12 -5.11 2.04
C SER A 114 14.98 -6.59 1.68
N ASP A 115 14.52 -7.39 2.64
CA ASP A 115 14.54 -8.85 2.64
C ASP A 115 13.15 -9.48 2.85
N GLY A 116 12.12 -8.65 3.09
CA GLY A 116 10.77 -9.11 3.38
C GLY A 116 10.55 -9.70 4.77
N SER A 117 11.49 -9.51 5.71
CA SER A 117 11.39 -10.03 7.08
C SER A 117 10.10 -9.57 7.78
N ILE A 118 9.26 -10.52 8.20
CA ILE A 118 7.99 -10.22 8.88
C ILE A 118 8.26 -9.53 10.23
N GLY A 119 9.35 -9.89 10.91
CA GLY A 119 9.77 -9.26 12.16
C GLY A 119 10.11 -7.78 11.98
N ASP A 120 10.86 -7.44 10.92
CA ASP A 120 11.24 -6.05 10.65
C ASP A 120 10.05 -5.20 10.20
N ILE A 121 9.14 -5.80 9.43
CA ILE A 121 7.86 -5.18 9.05
C ILE A 121 7.02 -4.91 10.31
N ALA A 122 6.92 -5.89 11.22
CA ALA A 122 6.18 -5.76 12.47
C ALA A 122 6.77 -4.64 13.35
N ALA A 123 8.09 -4.62 13.52
CA ALA A 123 8.81 -3.59 14.27
C ALA A 123 8.61 -2.19 13.66
N SER A 124 8.66 -2.08 12.33
CA SER A 124 8.45 -0.81 11.61
C SER A 124 7.03 -0.26 11.76
N LEU A 125 6.04 -1.12 11.93
CA LEU A 125 4.63 -0.75 12.12
C LEU A 125 4.22 -0.62 13.59
N GLY A 126 5.06 -1.08 14.53
CA GLY A 126 4.76 -1.10 15.96
C GLY A 126 3.76 -2.20 16.35
N PHE A 127 3.75 -3.33 15.62
CA PHE A 127 2.90 -4.48 15.88
C PHE A 127 3.71 -5.71 16.30
N THR A 128 3.03 -6.72 16.82
CA THR A 128 3.67 -8.01 17.13
C THR A 128 3.89 -8.83 15.87
N TYR A 129 4.83 -9.78 15.92
CA TYR A 129 5.10 -10.71 14.85
C TYR A 129 3.83 -11.48 14.45
N GLU A 130 3.11 -12.02 15.43
CA GLU A 130 1.93 -12.88 15.21
C GLU A 130 0.77 -12.12 14.55
N ASN A 131 0.53 -10.87 14.97
CA ASN A 131 -0.51 -10.03 14.35
C ASN A 131 -0.12 -9.67 12.92
N THR A 132 1.15 -9.31 12.71
CA THR A 132 1.68 -8.95 11.39
C THR A 132 1.64 -10.14 10.44
N TYR A 133 2.04 -11.33 10.90
CA TYR A 133 1.95 -12.57 10.12
C TYR A 133 0.51 -12.82 9.65
N ARG A 134 -0.46 -12.76 10.58
CA ARG A 134 -1.88 -12.95 10.26
C ARG A 134 -2.40 -11.91 9.27
N ASP A 135 -2.07 -10.65 9.49
CA ASP A 135 -2.52 -9.55 8.62
C ASP A 135 -1.92 -9.69 7.21
N ILE A 136 -0.67 -10.12 7.08
CA ILE A 136 -0.04 -10.36 5.77
C ILE A 136 -0.68 -11.57 5.06
N VAL A 137 -0.97 -12.67 5.77
CA VAL A 137 -1.73 -13.80 5.22
C VAL A 137 -3.08 -13.32 4.68
N ASP A 138 -3.82 -12.53 5.47
CA ASP A 138 -5.11 -11.97 5.07
C ASP A 138 -4.96 -11.07 3.82
N LEU A 139 -3.91 -10.25 3.75
CA LEU A 139 -3.61 -9.40 2.59
C LEU A 139 -3.34 -10.21 1.31
N ILE A 140 -2.61 -11.32 1.41
CA ILE A 140 -2.34 -12.22 0.28
C ILE A 140 -3.64 -12.91 -0.16
N GLN A 141 -4.38 -13.51 0.78
CA GLN A 141 -5.62 -14.23 0.49
C GLN A 141 -6.70 -13.31 -0.10
N CYS A 142 -6.79 -12.08 0.41
CA CYS A 142 -7.73 -11.11 -0.12
C CYS A 142 -7.31 -10.60 -1.50
N GLY A 143 -6.06 -10.83 -1.94
CA GLY A 143 -5.51 -10.40 -3.24
C GLY A 143 -4.88 -9.00 -3.24
N ALA A 144 -4.65 -8.41 -2.06
CA ALA A 144 -4.06 -7.07 -1.92
C ALA A 144 -2.54 -7.09 -2.16
N LEU A 145 -1.92 -8.26 -2.01
CA LEU A 145 -0.55 -8.57 -2.36
C LEU A 145 -0.55 -9.71 -3.40
N PRO A 146 -0.88 -9.43 -4.67
CA PRO A 146 -0.88 -10.47 -5.69
C PRO A 146 0.54 -11.03 -5.90
N ASP A 147 0.61 -12.30 -6.31
CA ASP A 147 1.86 -13.02 -6.59
C ASP A 147 2.86 -13.01 -5.42
N SER A 148 2.35 -12.84 -4.19
CA SER A 148 3.14 -12.79 -2.97
C SER A 148 2.80 -14.01 -2.11
N TYR A 149 3.81 -14.55 -1.41
CA TYR A 149 3.64 -15.67 -0.50
C TYR A 149 4.58 -15.53 0.70
N ILE A 150 4.33 -16.30 1.75
CA ILE A 150 5.20 -16.35 2.93
C ILE A 150 6.10 -17.58 2.83
N ASP A 151 7.40 -17.39 2.94
CA ASP A 151 8.36 -18.47 3.12
C ASP A 151 8.50 -18.78 4.61
N GLU A 152 7.86 -19.85 5.07
CA GLU A 152 7.86 -20.28 6.47
C GLU A 152 9.27 -20.68 6.96
N SER A 153 10.18 -21.05 6.05
CA SER A 153 11.55 -21.43 6.44
C SER A 153 12.40 -20.23 6.84
N THR A 154 12.11 -19.06 6.27
CA THR A 154 12.85 -17.81 6.50
C THR A 154 12.03 -16.77 7.26
N ASN A 155 10.73 -17.00 7.47
CA ASN A 155 9.78 -16.03 8.04
C ASN A 155 9.76 -14.70 7.27
N CYS A 156 9.93 -14.78 5.95
CA CYS A 156 9.92 -13.63 5.05
C CYS A 156 8.72 -13.68 4.11
N VAL A 157 8.17 -12.50 3.81
CA VAL A 157 7.25 -12.32 2.69
C VAL A 157 8.07 -12.24 1.42
N VAL A 158 7.81 -13.15 0.49
CA VAL A 158 8.35 -13.05 -0.86
C VAL A 158 7.29 -12.38 -1.72
N SER A 159 7.63 -11.20 -2.25
CA SER A 159 6.72 -10.41 -3.07
C SER A 159 7.48 -9.74 -4.21
N PRO A 160 6.91 -9.68 -5.44
CA PRO A 160 7.55 -8.99 -6.56
C PRO A 160 7.68 -7.47 -6.33
N TYR A 161 6.96 -6.93 -5.35
CA TYR A 161 6.93 -5.51 -5.01
C TYR A 161 8.03 -5.07 -4.03
N ILE A 162 8.71 -6.03 -3.39
CA ILE A 162 9.85 -5.72 -2.53
C ILE A 162 10.94 -5.13 -3.42
N LYS A 163 11.35 -3.89 -3.13
CA LYS A 163 12.54 -3.31 -3.76
C LYS A 163 13.69 -4.23 -3.43
N LYS A 164 14.15 -5.02 -4.40
CA LYS A 164 15.35 -5.86 -4.28
C LYS A 164 16.52 -5.00 -3.83
N ARG A 165 16.74 -4.94 -2.52
CA ARG A 165 18.07 -4.74 -1.93
C ARG A 165 18.34 -6.05 -1.21
N VAL A 166 18.95 -6.98 -1.94
CA VAL A 166 19.48 -8.27 -1.49
C VAL A 166 18.55 -9.48 -1.74
N TYR A 167 18.73 -10.06 -2.93
CA TYR A 167 19.08 -11.49 -3.03
C TYR A 167 20.19 -11.64 -4.09
N ASP A 168 21.40 -11.27 -3.65
CA ASP A 168 22.65 -11.91 -4.05
C ASP A 168 23.40 -12.31 -2.75
N TYR A 169 22.70 -13.05 -1.88
CA TYR A 169 23.26 -13.57 -0.62
C TYR A 169 23.16 -15.10 -0.50
N LYS A 170 22.37 -15.76 -1.34
CA LYS A 170 22.24 -17.23 -1.36
C LYS A 170 22.83 -17.90 -2.61
N ASN A 171 23.60 -17.16 -3.41
CA ASN A 171 24.34 -17.67 -4.56
C ASN A 171 25.77 -17.10 -4.57
N LYS A 172 26.60 -17.45 -3.59
CA LYS A 172 28.04 -17.23 -3.75
C LYS A 172 28.96 -18.15 -2.95
N ILE A 173 28.84 -19.45 -3.18
CA ILE A 173 29.94 -20.44 -3.27
C ILE A 173 29.34 -21.49 -4.23
N GLU A 174 29.63 -21.58 -5.54
CA GLU A 174 30.92 -21.62 -6.22
C GLU A 174 30.80 -21.41 -7.77
N LEU A 175 31.82 -20.77 -8.34
CA LEU A 175 32.27 -20.73 -9.75
C LEU A 175 31.30 -20.31 -10.89
N LYS A 176 31.40 -19.03 -11.29
CA LYS A 176 32.06 -18.63 -12.56
C LYS A 176 32.29 -17.12 -12.56
N GLU A 177 33.56 -16.73 -12.42
CA GLU A 177 34.02 -15.40 -12.79
C GLU A 177 33.89 -15.23 -14.31
N GLU A 178 33.22 -14.16 -14.75
CA GLU A 178 33.44 -13.60 -16.08
C GLU A 178 33.49 -12.06 -15.98
N PRO A 179 34.31 -11.44 -16.86
CA PRO A 179 35.39 -10.58 -16.39
C PRO A 179 34.95 -9.13 -16.21
N LYS A 180 35.44 -8.50 -15.14
CA LYS A 180 35.56 -7.04 -15.13
C LYS A 180 36.47 -6.66 -16.30
N LYS A 181 35.92 -5.96 -17.30
CA LYS A 181 36.71 -5.32 -18.36
C LYS A 181 37.72 -4.36 -17.70
N PHE A 182 38.95 -4.81 -17.55
CA PHE A 182 40.08 -3.98 -17.18
C PHE A 182 40.48 -3.18 -18.42
N THR A 183 40.29 -1.87 -18.38
CA THR A 183 40.88 -0.96 -19.36
C THR A 183 42.38 -0.88 -19.09
N SER A 184 43.19 -1.48 -19.94
CA SER A 184 44.64 -1.33 -19.92
C SER A 184 45.00 0.14 -20.11
N ARG A 185 45.81 0.70 -19.20
CA ARG A 185 46.36 2.06 -19.36
C ARG A 185 47.88 2.00 -19.33
N THR A 186 48.50 2.70 -20.27
CA THR A 186 49.96 2.81 -20.33
C THR A 186 50.43 3.98 -19.47
N VAL A 187 51.32 3.73 -18.52
CA VAL A 187 51.89 4.75 -17.63
C VAL A 187 53.41 4.78 -17.75
N LYS A 188 54.00 5.98 -17.64
CA LYS A 188 55.45 6.15 -17.61
C LYS A 188 55.95 6.13 -16.18
N CYS A 189 56.96 5.31 -15.90
CA CYS A 189 57.58 5.23 -14.59
C CYS A 189 58.32 6.53 -14.27
N PRO A 190 58.04 7.18 -13.13
CA PRO A 190 58.71 8.43 -12.75
C PRO A 190 60.18 8.24 -12.38
N ASN A 191 60.60 7.02 -12.04
CA ASN A 191 61.95 6.73 -11.56
C ASN A 191 62.92 6.38 -12.69
N CYS A 192 62.57 5.42 -13.56
CA CYS A 192 63.44 4.96 -14.66
C CYS A 192 63.00 5.44 -16.05
N GLY A 193 61.83 6.08 -16.17
CA GLY A 193 61.28 6.52 -17.44
C GLY A 193 60.69 5.42 -18.32
N GLY A 194 60.71 4.15 -17.88
CA GLY A 194 60.16 3.00 -18.60
C GLY A 194 58.63 3.07 -18.75
N MET A 195 58.11 2.52 -19.85
CA MET A 195 56.68 2.55 -20.18
C MET A 195 56.03 1.23 -19.77
N ASN A 196 55.05 1.25 -18.86
CA ASN A 196 54.42 0.06 -18.30
C ASN A 196 52.93 0.02 -18.71
N SER A 197 52.42 -1.16 -19.03
CA SER A 197 51.01 -1.36 -19.39
C SER A 197 50.27 -1.99 -18.21
N ILE A 198 49.65 -1.15 -17.37
CA ILE A 198 48.95 -1.65 -16.18
C ILE A 198 47.62 -2.26 -16.60
N THR A 199 47.43 -3.54 -16.28
CA THR A 199 46.19 -4.27 -16.52
C THR A 199 45.64 -4.77 -15.19
N GLY A 200 45.03 -3.86 -14.43
CA GLY A 200 44.49 -4.16 -13.11
C GLY A 200 45.21 -3.41 -11.99
N ASN A 201 45.64 -4.14 -10.96
CA ASN A 201 46.18 -3.57 -9.71
C ASN A 201 47.72 -3.52 -9.68
N ASP A 202 48.40 -3.74 -10.80
CA ASP A 202 49.86 -3.67 -10.85
C ASP A 202 50.33 -2.25 -10.51
N ASN A 203 51.04 -2.14 -9.39
CA ASN A 203 51.46 -0.87 -8.80
C ASN A 203 52.98 -0.72 -8.79
N GLU A 204 53.72 -1.58 -9.49
CA GLU A 204 55.19 -1.57 -9.53
C GLU A 204 55.70 -1.59 -10.98
N CYS A 205 56.84 -0.96 -11.22
CA CYS A 205 57.46 -0.90 -12.54
C CYS A 205 58.21 -2.20 -12.87
N GLU A 206 57.94 -2.78 -14.05
CA GLU A 206 58.58 -4.02 -14.52
C GLU A 206 60.11 -3.89 -14.70
N TYR A 207 60.60 -2.67 -14.91
CA TYR A 207 62.02 -2.44 -15.21
C TYR A 207 62.88 -2.17 -13.99
N CYS A 208 62.32 -1.60 -12.92
CA CYS A 208 63.10 -1.17 -11.75
C CYS A 208 62.44 -1.41 -10.40
N GLY A 209 61.24 -2.00 -10.36
CA GLY A 209 60.52 -2.33 -9.13
C GLY A 209 60.01 -1.12 -8.34
N SER A 210 60.09 0.11 -8.88
CA SER A 210 59.59 1.28 -8.17
C SER A 210 58.06 1.36 -8.23
N PRO A 211 57.38 1.83 -7.18
CA PRO A 211 55.93 1.96 -7.18
C PRO A 211 55.47 3.00 -8.23
N LEU A 212 54.46 2.63 -9.01
CA LEU A 212 53.79 3.48 -9.98
C LEU A 212 52.69 4.26 -9.24
N ALA A 213 52.97 5.53 -8.92
CA ALA A 213 52.03 6.38 -8.18
C ALA A 213 50.75 6.63 -8.99
N TYR A 214 49.61 6.23 -8.44
CA TYR A 214 48.29 6.59 -8.94
C TYR A 214 48.01 8.07 -8.62
N GLN A 215 48.08 8.95 -9.62
CA GLN A 215 47.42 10.26 -9.50
C GLN A 215 45.94 10.06 -9.80
N CYS A 216 45.10 10.05 -8.76
CA CYS A 216 43.67 10.26 -8.91
C CYS A 216 43.44 11.73 -9.28
N MET A 217 42.92 11.97 -10.48
CA MET A 217 42.11 13.14 -10.81
C MET A 217 40.73 12.64 -11.23
#